data_AF-A0A5B8EHU7-F1
#
_entry.id   AF-A0A5B8EHU7-F1
#
_cell.length_a   1.000
_cell.length_b   1.000
_cell.length_c   1.000
_cell.angle_alpha   90.00
_cell.angle_beta   90.00
_cell.angle_gamma   90.00
#
_symmetry.space_group_name_H-M   'P 1'
#
loop_
_entity.id
_entity.type
_entity.pdbx_description
1 polymer ?
#
loop_
_entity_poly.entity_id
_entity_poly.type
_entity_poly.pdbx_seq_one_letter_code
_entity_poly.pdbx_strand_id
1 'polypeptide(L)'
;MKKRLKQYLLNILAKSRRQEGFTLIEMVVVIAIIVILILLIVPNLIGQKQKAEDKSMDAFRNTILTQVELYKDDHPEKKNISLEDLEGDHYLTSDQVKKQRKII
;
A
#
# COMPACT_ATOMS: atom_id res chain seq x y z
N MET A 1 4.55 53.69 48.84
CA MET A 1 3.79 53.31 47.62
C MET A 1 4.67 53.09 46.37
N LYS A 2 5.56 54.01 45.99
CA LYS A 2 6.37 53.92 44.74
C LYS A 2 7.24 52.65 44.56
N LYS A 3 7.75 52.05 45.64
CA LYS A 3 8.59 50.84 45.58
C LYS A 3 7.86 49.61 45.01
N ARG A 4 6.58 49.42 45.36
CA ARG A 4 5.79 48.28 44.85
C ARG A 4 5.45 48.42 43.37
N LEU A 5 5.22 49.66 42.92
CA LEU A 5 5.03 49.98 41.51
C LEU A 5 6.30 49.68 40.71
N LYS A 6 7.47 50.10 41.22
CA LYS A 6 8.77 49.78 40.60
C LYS A 6 9.01 48.27 40.52
N GLN A 7 8.66 47.51 41.56
CA GLN A 7 8.78 46.06 41.57
C GLN A 7 7.85 45.37 40.55
N TYR A 8 6.62 45.88 40.39
CA TYR A 8 5.68 45.39 39.38
C TYR A 8 6.19 45.62 37.96
N LEU A 9 6.74 46.81 37.68
CA LEU A 9 7.31 47.15 36.39
C LEU A 9 8.55 46.29 36.08
N LEU A 10 9.41 46.05 37.07
CA LEU A 10 10.58 45.18 36.91
C LEU A 10 10.19 43.73 36.60
N ASN A 11 9.16 43.19 37.25
CA ASN A 11 8.68 41.84 36.97
C ASN A 11 8.00 41.71 35.60
N ILE A 12 7.36 42.77 35.09
CA ILE A 12 6.80 42.79 33.74
C ILE A 12 7.91 42.82 32.69
N LEU A 13 8.95 43.64 32.91
CA LEU A 13 10.12 43.74 32.02
C LEU A 13 10.95 42.45 32.01
N ALA A 14 11.03 41.74 33.14
CA ALA A 14 11.76 40.48 33.26
C ALA A 14 11.03 39.27 32.65
N LYS A 15 9.74 39.39 32.29
CA LYS A 15 8.89 38.30 31.78
C LYS A 15 8.92 38.15 30.25
N SER A 16 10.02 38.52 29.60
CA SER A 16 10.27 38.17 28.20
C SER A 16 11.24 37.00 28.14
N ARG A 17 10.75 35.79 28.44
CA ARG A 17 11.48 34.57 28.08
C ARG A 17 11.26 34.37 26.59
N ARG A 18 12.30 34.61 25.79
CA ARG A 18 12.31 34.16 24.40
C ARG A 18 12.12 32.65 24.40
N GLN A 19 10.97 32.18 23.93
CA GLN A 19 10.82 30.78 23.59
C GLN A 19 11.62 30.57 22.30
N GLU A 20 12.68 29.77 22.38
CA GLU A 20 13.41 29.34 21.20
C GLU A 20 12.47 28.44 20.39
N GLY A 21 11.95 28.99 19.29
CA GLY A 21 11.09 28.29 18.36
C GLY A 21 11.92 27.53 17.33
N PHE A 22 11.31 26.48 16.78
CA PHE A 22 11.87 25.68 15.70
C PHE A 22 12.25 26.55 14.49
N THR A 23 13.42 26.29 13.92
CA THR A 23 13.92 27.06 12.77
C THR A 23 13.44 26.48 11.45
N LEU A 24 13.32 27.32 10.42
CA LEU A 24 13.02 26.83 9.06
C LEU A 24 14.12 25.89 8.55
N ILE A 25 15.38 26.14 8.93
CA ILE A 25 16.50 25.33 8.47
C ILE A 25 16.45 23.91 9.04
N GLU A 26 15.99 23.72 10.28
CA GLU A 26 15.76 22.38 10.82
C GLU A 26 14.71 21.61 10.01
N MET A 27 13.60 22.26 9.60
CA MET A 27 12.59 21.60 8.78
C MET A 27 13.15 21.19 7.42
N VAL A 28 14.00 22.03 6.82
CA VAL A 28 14.62 21.74 5.52
C VAL A 28 15.54 20.52 5.62
N VAL A 29 16.37 20.44 6.67
CA VAL A 29 17.27 19.29 6.89
C VAL A 29 16.46 18.01 7.13
N VAL A 30 15.38 18.07 7.91
CA VAL A 30 14.51 16.92 8.15
C VAL A 30 13.85 16.43 6.85
N ILE A 31 13.32 17.32 6.04
CA ILE A 31 12.70 16.97 4.75
C ILE A 31 13.75 16.37 3.80
N ALA A 32 14.97 16.90 3.78
CA ALA A 32 16.06 16.37 2.96
C ALA A 32 16.38 14.91 3.33
N ILE A 33 16.44 14.58 4.62
CA ILE A 33 16.66 13.20 5.08
C ILE A 33 15.49 12.30 4.68
N ILE A 34 14.24 12.75 4.83
CA ILE A 34 13.05 11.97 4.44
C ILE A 34 13.06 11.64 2.94
N VAL A 35 13.42 12.61 2.08
CA VAL A 35 13.50 12.39 0.64
C VAL A 35 14.55 11.32 0.29
N ILE A 36 15.73 11.37 0.91
CA ILE A 36 16.78 10.35 0.72
C ILE A 36 16.27 8.96 1.11
N LEU A 37 15.59 8.84 2.26
CA LEU A 37 15.02 7.57 2.70
C LEU A 37 13.95 7.05 1.73
N ILE A 38 13.05 7.92 1.26
CA ILE A 38 12.00 7.55 0.29
C ILE A 38 12.64 7.03 -1.00
N LEU A 39 13.69 7.67 -1.50
CA LEU A 39 14.38 7.24 -2.72
C LEU A 39 14.95 5.82 -2.60
N LEU A 40 15.43 5.43 -1.42
CA LEU A 40 15.92 4.07 -1.17
C LEU A 40 14.78 3.05 -1.01
N ILE A 41 13.69 3.44 -0.36
CA ILE A 41 12.59 2.55 0.01
C ILE A 41 11.63 2.29 -1.16
N VAL A 42 11.23 3.32 -1.90
CA VAL A 42 10.22 3.24 -2.97
C VAL A 42 10.54 2.19 -4.05
N PRO A 43 11.74 2.12 -4.65
CA PRO A 43 12.02 1.12 -5.68
C PRO A 43 11.92 -0.31 -5.13
N ASN A 44 12.34 -0.52 -3.88
CA ASN A 44 12.23 -1.82 -3.23
C ASN A 44 10.75 -2.19 -3.00
N LEU A 45 9.92 -1.26 -2.52
CA LEU A 45 8.48 -1.46 -2.35
C LEU A 45 7.78 -1.80 -3.67
N ILE A 46 8.11 -1.10 -4.76
CA ILE A 46 7.56 -1.39 -6.10
C ILE A 46 7.92 -2.81 -6.53
N GLY A 47 9.19 -3.21 -6.36
CA GLY A 47 9.62 -4.57 -6.69
C GLY A 47 8.95 -5.65 -5.84
N GLN A 48 8.71 -5.38 -4.55
CA GLN A 48 7.96 -6.31 -3.68
C GLN A 48 6.49 -6.41 -4.08
N LYS A 49 5.86 -5.30 -4.44
CA LYS A 49 4.49 -5.29 -4.96
C LYS A 49 4.37 -6.12 -6.24
N GLN A 50 5.28 -5.94 -7.20
CA GLN A 50 5.31 -6.72 -8.44
C GLN A 50 5.47 -8.22 -8.15
N LYS A 51 6.43 -8.61 -7.29
CA LYS A 51 6.61 -10.01 -6.89
C LYS A 51 5.37 -10.60 -6.22
N ALA A 52 4.63 -9.81 -5.45
CA ALA A 52 3.38 -10.25 -4.83
C ALA A 52 2.27 -10.42 -5.87
N GLU A 53 2.18 -9.52 -6.85
CA GLU A 53 1.26 -9.63 -7.98
C GLU A 53 1.57 -10.88 -8.83
N ASP A 54 2.84 -11.15 -9.13
CA ASP A 54 3.28 -12.35 -9.86
C ASP A 54 2.88 -13.63 -9.11
N LYS A 55 3.21 -13.71 -7.80
CA LYS A 55 2.81 -14.86 -6.97
C LYS A 55 1.29 -15.05 -6.90
N SER A 56 0.55 -13.95 -6.81
CA SER A 56 -0.92 -13.98 -6.82
C SER A 56 -1.45 -14.49 -8.17
N MET A 57 -0.79 -14.11 -9.27
CA MET A 57 -1.12 -14.58 -10.61
C MET A 57 -0.84 -16.08 -10.77
N ASP A 58 0.30 -16.56 -10.27
CA ASP A 58 0.66 -17.98 -10.33
C ASP A 58 -0.27 -18.84 -9.47
N ALA A 59 -0.59 -18.39 -8.25
CA ALA A 59 -1.60 -19.04 -7.42
C ALA A 59 -2.96 -19.08 -8.13
N PHE A 60 -3.36 -17.97 -8.76
CA PHE A 60 -4.60 -17.91 -9.53
C PHE A 60 -4.60 -18.92 -10.69
N ARG A 61 -3.54 -18.99 -11.48
CA ARG A 61 -3.40 -19.98 -12.57
C ARG A 61 -3.50 -21.41 -12.05
N ASN A 62 -2.83 -21.73 -10.95
CA ASN A 62 -2.90 -23.06 -10.34
C ASN A 62 -4.33 -23.39 -9.91
N THR A 63 -5.06 -22.44 -9.31
CA THR A 63 -6.47 -22.63 -8.99
C THR A 63 -7.29 -22.94 -10.24
N ILE A 64 -7.13 -22.17 -11.33
CA ILE A 64 -7.85 -22.45 -12.59
C ILE A 64 -7.50 -23.84 -13.14
N LEU A 65 -6.22 -24.22 -13.14
CA LEU A 65 -5.78 -25.54 -13.60
C LEU A 65 -6.42 -26.66 -12.78
N THR A 66 -6.45 -26.53 -11.45
CA THR A 66 -7.14 -27.49 -10.59
C THR A 66 -8.63 -27.57 -10.92
N GLN A 67 -9.31 -26.45 -11.16
CA GLN A 67 -10.73 -26.46 -11.55
C GLN A 67 -10.96 -27.11 -12.91
N VAL A 68 -10.08 -26.86 -13.88
CA VAL A 68 -10.11 -27.54 -15.19
C VAL A 68 -9.91 -29.04 -15.04
N GLU A 69 -9.01 -29.48 -14.16
CA GLU A 69 -8.76 -30.90 -13.95
C GLU A 69 -9.95 -31.59 -13.27
N LEU A 70 -10.50 -30.98 -12.22
CA LEU A 70 -11.73 -31.48 -11.59
C LEU A 70 -12.87 -31.60 -12.60
N TYR A 71 -13.03 -30.59 -13.48
CA TYR A 71 -14.04 -30.63 -14.52
C TYR A 71 -13.86 -31.80 -15.50
N LYS A 72 -12.62 -32.11 -15.89
CA LYS A 72 -12.29 -33.25 -16.75
C LYS A 72 -12.63 -34.58 -16.10
N ASP A 73 -12.32 -34.71 -14.81
CA ASP A 73 -12.58 -35.92 -14.06
C ASP A 73 -14.08 -36.19 -13.95
N ASP A 74 -14.89 -35.14 -13.77
CA ASP A 74 -16.34 -35.23 -13.68
C ASP A 74 -17.04 -35.41 -15.04
N HIS A 75 -16.41 -34.99 -16.16
CA HIS A 75 -16.97 -35.03 -17.52
C HIS A 75 -16.02 -35.72 -18.53
N PRO A 76 -15.73 -37.04 -18.37
CA PRO A 76 -14.73 -37.76 -19.17
C PRO A 76 -15.05 -37.84 -20.68
N GLU A 77 -16.30 -37.66 -21.07
CA GLU A 77 -16.76 -37.66 -22.46
C GLU A 77 -16.49 -36.34 -23.20
N LYS A 78 -16.23 -35.25 -22.47
CA LYS A 78 -16.09 -33.89 -23.03
C LYS A 78 -14.64 -33.59 -23.39
N LYS A 79 -14.32 -33.68 -24.69
CA LYS A 79 -12.95 -33.53 -25.20
C LYS A 79 -12.43 -32.08 -25.28
N ASN A 80 -13.33 -31.11 -25.41
CA ASN A 80 -12.98 -29.70 -25.50
C ASN A 80 -13.64 -28.96 -24.35
N ILE A 81 -12.82 -28.31 -23.52
CA ILE A 81 -13.27 -27.55 -22.35
C ILE A 81 -13.07 -26.07 -22.64
N SER A 82 -14.17 -25.32 -22.57
CA SER A 82 -14.18 -23.87 -22.69
C SER A 82 -14.30 -23.20 -21.32
N LEU A 83 -13.96 -21.91 -21.25
CA LEU A 83 -14.14 -21.14 -20.01
C LEU A 83 -15.63 -20.96 -19.69
N GLU A 84 -16.48 -20.93 -20.71
CA GLU A 84 -17.92 -20.86 -20.61
C GLU A 84 -18.52 -22.13 -19.98
N ASP A 85 -17.96 -23.31 -20.28
CA ASP A 85 -18.35 -24.58 -19.65
C ASP A 85 -18.06 -24.57 -18.14
N LEU A 86 -16.85 -24.11 -17.78
CA LEU A 86 -16.42 -24.03 -16.39
C LEU A 86 -17.23 -23.00 -15.58
N GLU A 87 -17.71 -21.94 -16.22
CA GLU A 87 -18.59 -20.95 -15.59
C GLU A 87 -20.01 -21.50 -15.42
N GLY A 88 -20.54 -22.14 -16.47
CA GLY A 88 -21.89 -22.72 -16.49
C GLY A 88 -22.08 -23.80 -15.46
N ASP A 89 -21.06 -24.66 -15.27
CA ASP A 89 -21.09 -25.76 -14.32
C ASP A 89 -20.52 -25.38 -12.94
N HIS A 90 -20.33 -24.07 -12.69
CA HIS A 90 -19.94 -23.47 -11.40
C HIS A 90 -18.54 -23.84 -10.85
N TYR A 91 -17.63 -24.33 -11.70
CA TYR A 91 -16.22 -24.55 -11.32
C TYR A 91 -15.44 -23.22 -11.26
N LEU A 92 -15.86 -22.23 -12.05
CA LEU A 92 -15.31 -20.87 -12.05
C LEU A 92 -16.39 -19.83 -11.81
N THR A 93 -16.05 -18.78 -11.07
CA THR A 93 -16.91 -17.60 -10.93
C THR A 93 -16.76 -16.67 -12.13
N SER A 94 -17.79 -15.86 -12.41
CA SER A 94 -17.75 -14.85 -13.48
C SER A 94 -16.58 -13.87 -13.33
N ASP A 95 -16.18 -13.55 -12.09
CA ASP A 95 -15.02 -12.70 -11.82
C ASP A 95 -13.70 -13.39 -12.20
N GLN A 96 -13.57 -14.70 -11.93
CA GLN A 96 -12.39 -15.48 -12.30
C GLN A 96 -12.29 -15.62 -13.82
N VAL A 97 -13.40 -15.88 -14.52
CA VAL A 97 -13.45 -15.94 -15.98
C VAL A 97 -13.08 -14.59 -16.58
N LYS A 98 -13.66 -13.49 -16.08
CA LYS A 98 -13.33 -12.14 -16.53
C LYS A 98 -11.87 -11.78 -16.27
N LYS A 99 -11.31 -12.20 -15.13
CA LYS A 99 -9.89 -12.01 -14.81
C LYS A 99 -9.01 -12.81 -15.77
N GLN A 100 -9.33 -14.07 -16.03
CA GLN A 100 -8.60 -14.93 -16.97
C GLN A 100 -8.63 -14.37 -18.39
N ARG A 101 -9.78 -13.91 -18.89
CA ARG A 101 -9.91 -13.26 -20.22
C ARG A 101 -9.13 -11.97 -20.38
N LYS A 102 -8.75 -11.31 -19.28
CA LYS A 102 -7.90 -10.10 -19.33
C LYS A 102 -6.41 -10.43 -19.36
N ILE A 103 -6.04 -11.65 -18.98
CA ILE A 103 -4.66 -12.11 -18.90
C ILE A 103 -4.21 -12.75 -20.22
N ILE A 104 -5.14 -13.42 -20.91
CA ILE A 104 -4.97 -14.01 -22.25
C ILE A 104 -5.25 -12.92 -23.30
#